data_AF-A0A954KJR5-F1
#
_entry.id   AF-A0A954KJR5-F1
#
_cell.length_a   1.000
_cell.length_b   1.000
_cell.length_c   1.000
_cell.angle_alpha   90.00
_cell.angle_beta   90.00
_cell.angle_gamma   90.00
#
_symmetry.space_group_name_H-M   'P 1'
#
loop_
_entity.id
_entity.type
_entity.pdbx_description
1 polymer ?
#
loop_
_entity_poly.entity_id
_entity_poly.type
_entity_poly.pdbx_seq_one_letter_code
_entity_poly.pdbx_strand_id
1 'polypeptide(L)'
;PRRLRLQRCCYLFSLGCLILLGQNRFQAWAWEFLLLTGICATLAPDEAIRTARWLLCAIYFYSAVTKFDHRFLTQIAPELVEALIPFKPSPLATWPHYLVWLLPLGELAVFALVVNPRTRRWGLRASYVMHGMLIYLLGPLRLQHEWGVVLWNTYFLFQNSILLADDKPTSPDVASSVIPPTKLATVLSAVLMLYPALGWFGYCDPWPAWIVYSRRPVRVVPLVHVAHIKALPDNVQPFVGTPEALSDWAPVNLDAVSFANLHAPLSPAPHYRAALWMSLSSELKPDDVGLDIHLPASRFTGEHEVRQLRGREACSAWANKRWANTKPRETVP
;
A
#
# COMPACT_ATOMS: atom_id res chain seq x y z
N PRO A 1 30.31 -14.91 -5.27
CA PRO A 1 30.07 -14.03 -4.10
C PRO A 1 30.12 -12.51 -4.38
N ARG A 2 31.23 -11.94 -4.89
CA ARG A 2 31.36 -10.49 -5.11
C ARG A 2 30.37 -9.92 -6.14
N ARG A 3 30.19 -10.59 -7.28
CA ARG A 3 29.23 -10.17 -8.34
C ARG A 3 27.78 -10.10 -7.83
N LEU A 4 27.34 -11.10 -7.07
CA LEU A 4 25.99 -11.13 -6.48
C LEU A 4 25.75 -9.99 -5.49
N ARG A 5 26.76 -9.64 -4.67
CA ARG A 5 26.66 -8.49 -3.76
C ARG A 5 26.55 -7.19 -4.54
N LEU A 6 27.40 -7.00 -5.55
CA LEU A 6 27.34 -5.82 -6.41
C LEU A 6 25.97 -5.70 -7.08
N GLN A 7 25.43 -6.79 -7.64
CA GLN A 7 24.08 -6.80 -8.23
C GLN A 7 22.99 -6.37 -7.24
N ARG A 8 23.04 -6.89 -6.00
CA ARG A 8 22.08 -6.50 -4.95
C ARG A 8 22.22 -5.03 -4.56
N CYS A 9 23.44 -4.52 -4.40
CA CYS A 9 23.70 -3.11 -4.12
C CYS A 9 23.23 -2.20 -5.27
N CYS A 10 23.53 -2.58 -6.52
CA CYS A 10 23.05 -1.86 -7.70
C CYS A 10 21.52 -1.85 -7.78
N TYR A 11 20.86 -2.97 -7.48
CA TYR A 11 19.40 -3.04 -7.44
C TYR A 11 18.82 -2.12 -6.35
N LEU A 12 19.33 -2.21 -5.11
CA LEU A 12 18.89 -1.36 -3.99
C LEU A 12 19.08 0.12 -4.30
N PHE A 13 20.25 0.48 -4.85
CA PHE A 13 20.55 1.84 -5.27
C PHE A 13 19.61 2.30 -6.37
N SER A 14 19.43 1.50 -7.42
CA SER A 14 18.58 1.86 -8.56
C SER A 14 17.12 2.02 -8.14
N LEU A 15 16.56 1.07 -7.40
CA LEU A 15 15.18 1.15 -6.92
C LEU A 15 14.98 2.31 -5.93
N GLY A 16 15.94 2.52 -5.03
CA GLY A 16 15.95 3.68 -4.14
C GLY A 16 15.97 5.00 -4.92
N CYS A 17 16.85 5.13 -5.91
CA CYS A 17 16.87 6.28 -6.82
C CYS A 17 15.54 6.45 -7.56
N LEU A 18 14.95 5.37 -8.09
CA LEU A 18 13.66 5.46 -8.78
C LEU A 18 12.55 5.99 -7.85
N ILE A 19 12.51 5.55 -6.60
CA ILE A 19 11.56 6.02 -5.57
C ILE A 19 11.81 7.48 -5.21
N LEU A 20 13.06 7.86 -4.97
CA LEU A 20 13.44 9.26 -4.70
C LEU A 20 13.16 10.17 -5.91
N LEU A 21 13.27 9.62 -7.12
CA LEU A 21 12.94 10.27 -8.38
C LEU A 21 11.43 10.49 -8.57
N GLY A 22 10.60 9.63 -8.00
CA GLY A 22 9.15 9.76 -8.06
C GLY A 22 8.47 8.89 -7.01
N GLN A 23 7.87 9.53 -6.01
CA GLN A 23 7.26 8.84 -4.87
C GLN A 23 6.08 7.93 -5.26
N ASN A 24 5.46 8.14 -6.43
CA ASN A 24 4.43 7.24 -6.98
C ASN A 24 4.96 5.82 -7.27
N ARG A 25 6.29 5.66 -7.38
CA ARG A 25 6.95 4.36 -7.52
C ARG A 25 7.10 3.64 -6.18
N PHE A 26 6.88 4.31 -5.05
CA PHE A 26 7.03 3.72 -3.73
C PHE A 26 5.84 2.86 -3.31
N GLN A 27 5.45 1.89 -4.12
CA GLN A 27 4.31 1.02 -3.85
C GLN A 27 4.65 -0.08 -2.82
N ALA A 28 3.63 -0.75 -2.29
CA ALA A 28 3.81 -1.82 -1.30
C ALA A 28 4.78 -2.93 -1.76
N TRP A 29 4.71 -3.36 -3.02
CA TRP A 29 5.63 -4.35 -3.59
C TRP A 29 7.06 -3.83 -3.72
N ALA A 30 7.25 -2.54 -4.05
CA ALA A 30 8.57 -1.95 -4.16
C ALA A 30 9.24 -1.90 -2.78
N TRP A 31 8.46 -1.59 -1.75
CA TRP A 31 8.90 -1.66 -0.36
C TRP A 31 9.30 -3.07 0.07
N GLU A 32 8.48 -4.09 -0.23
CA GLU A 32 8.82 -5.49 0.02
C GLU A 32 10.13 -5.90 -0.66
N PHE A 33 10.31 -5.55 -1.94
CA PHE A 33 11.51 -5.91 -2.69
C PHE A 33 12.78 -5.23 -2.17
N LEU A 34 12.67 -3.97 -1.69
CA LEU A 34 13.77 -3.30 -1.00
C LEU A 34 14.17 -4.06 0.27
N LEU A 35 13.18 -4.42 1.09
CA LEU A 35 13.41 -5.16 2.34
C LEU A 35 14.04 -6.52 2.09
N LEU A 36 13.47 -7.33 1.19
CA LEU A 36 13.98 -8.66 0.86
C LEU A 36 15.38 -8.61 0.27
N THR A 37 15.64 -7.67 -0.64
CA THR A 37 16.97 -7.52 -1.22
C THR A 37 17.99 -7.06 -0.17
N GLY A 38 17.59 -6.16 0.74
CA GLY A 38 18.40 -5.73 1.87
C GLY A 38 18.74 -6.88 2.81
N ILE A 39 17.74 -7.70 3.18
CA ILE A 39 17.90 -8.94 3.97
C ILE A 39 18.90 -9.87 3.29
N CYS A 40 18.71 -10.17 2.01
CA CYS A 40 19.61 -11.05 1.26
C CYS A 40 21.01 -10.46 1.07
N ALA A 41 21.16 -9.13 1.02
CA ALA A 41 22.45 -8.47 0.86
C ALA A 41 23.28 -8.46 2.16
N THR A 42 22.62 -8.48 3.32
CA THR A 42 23.26 -8.21 4.62
C THR A 42 23.34 -9.42 5.55
N LEU A 43 22.47 -10.43 5.39
CA LEU A 43 22.44 -11.62 6.25
C LEU A 43 23.04 -12.86 5.58
N ALA A 44 23.52 -13.80 6.40
CA ALA A 44 23.90 -15.13 5.94
C ALA A 44 22.66 -15.87 5.38
N PRO A 45 22.82 -16.82 4.43
CA PRO A 45 21.69 -17.44 3.74
C PRO A 45 20.59 -18.00 4.66
N ASP A 46 20.95 -18.74 5.70
CA ASP A 46 19.98 -19.34 6.64
C ASP A 46 19.22 -18.27 7.44
N GLU A 47 19.91 -17.23 7.86
CA GLU A 47 19.31 -16.08 8.56
C GLU A 47 18.46 -15.22 7.63
N ALA A 48 18.88 -15.05 6.37
CA ALA A 48 18.11 -14.34 5.36
C ALA A 48 16.79 -15.04 5.08
N ILE A 49 16.78 -16.37 4.93
CA ILE A 49 15.55 -17.16 4.76
C ILE A 49 14.66 -17.03 6.00
N ARG A 50 15.23 -17.17 7.20
CA ARG A 50 14.48 -17.02 8.46
C ARG A 50 13.86 -15.63 8.58
N THR A 51 14.62 -14.59 8.27
CA THR A 51 14.19 -13.19 8.34
C THR A 51 13.15 -12.88 7.25
N ALA A 52 13.31 -13.40 6.04
CA ALA A 52 12.32 -13.27 4.97
C ALA A 52 10.98 -13.95 5.32
N ARG A 53 11.01 -15.11 5.99
CA ARG A 53 9.80 -15.76 6.53
C ARG A 53 9.11 -14.87 7.57
N TRP A 54 9.88 -14.24 8.47
CA TRP A 54 9.31 -13.28 9.42
C TRP A 54 8.73 -12.04 8.76
N LEU A 55 9.37 -11.53 7.69
CA LEU A 55 8.81 -10.45 6.89
C LEU A 55 7.47 -10.85 6.27
N LEU A 56 7.38 -12.04 5.67
CA LEU A 56 6.14 -12.59 5.12
C LEU A 56 5.05 -12.71 6.20
N CYS A 57 5.40 -13.22 7.39
CA CYS A 57 4.48 -13.26 8.53
C CYS A 57 3.99 -11.85 8.92
N ALA A 58 4.89 -10.87 8.98
CA ALA A 58 4.53 -9.48 9.28
C ALA A 58 3.55 -8.92 8.24
N ILE A 59 3.81 -9.14 6.94
CA ILE A 59 2.92 -8.70 5.85
C ILE A 59 1.51 -9.28 6.06
N TYR A 60 1.38 -10.60 6.24
CA TYR A 60 0.06 -11.22 6.46
C TYR A 60 -0.62 -10.72 7.73
N PHE A 61 0.12 -10.58 8.82
CA PHE A 61 -0.45 -10.10 10.07
C PHE A 61 -0.99 -8.68 9.95
N TYR A 62 -0.17 -7.72 9.50
CA TYR A 62 -0.59 -6.32 9.40
C TYR A 62 -1.67 -6.10 8.32
N SER A 63 -1.57 -6.81 7.20
CA SER A 63 -2.59 -6.77 6.14
C SER A 63 -3.94 -7.35 6.62
N ALA A 64 -3.95 -8.44 7.40
CA ALA A 64 -5.16 -8.97 8.02
C ALA A 64 -5.74 -8.02 9.09
N VAL A 65 -4.92 -7.62 10.06
CA VAL A 65 -5.36 -6.79 11.22
C VAL A 65 -5.95 -5.44 10.77
N THR A 66 -5.45 -4.89 9.67
CA THR A 66 -5.95 -3.61 9.15
C THR A 66 -7.30 -3.72 8.43
N LYS A 67 -7.73 -4.94 8.09
CA LYS A 67 -9.07 -5.24 7.55
C LYS A 67 -10.13 -5.49 8.63
N PHE A 68 -9.74 -5.61 9.90
CA PHE A 68 -10.67 -5.55 11.04
C PHE A 68 -11.07 -4.08 11.29
N ASP A 69 -11.84 -3.56 10.34
CA ASP A 69 -12.29 -2.18 10.26
C ASP A 69 -13.74 -2.16 9.73
N HIS A 70 -14.59 -1.37 10.37
CA HIS A 70 -16.00 -1.26 9.99
C HIS A 70 -16.18 -0.98 8.50
N ARG A 71 -15.41 -0.04 7.94
CA ARG A 71 -15.54 0.37 6.54
C ARG A 71 -15.08 -0.72 5.58
N PHE A 72 -14.02 -1.45 5.92
CA PHE A 72 -13.63 -2.63 5.13
C PHE A 72 -14.79 -3.63 5.09
N LEU A 73 -15.40 -3.94 6.23
CA LEU A 73 -16.44 -4.95 6.35
C LEU A 73 -17.79 -4.54 5.74
N THR A 74 -18.10 -3.25 5.68
CA THR A 74 -19.39 -2.75 5.15
C THR A 74 -19.32 -2.22 3.73
N GLN A 75 -18.14 -1.87 3.20
CA GLN A 75 -18.00 -1.31 1.85
C GLN A 75 -17.15 -2.19 0.94
N ILE A 76 -15.94 -2.56 1.36
CA ILE A 76 -14.96 -3.21 0.46
C ILE A 76 -15.16 -4.73 0.40
N ALA A 77 -15.32 -5.38 1.55
CA ALA A 77 -15.49 -6.81 1.63
C ALA A 77 -16.77 -7.30 0.91
N PRO A 78 -17.91 -6.60 0.98
CA PRO A 78 -19.07 -6.94 0.16
C PRO A 78 -18.77 -6.90 -1.34
N GLU A 79 -18.09 -5.85 -1.83
CA GLU A 79 -17.69 -5.75 -3.25
C GLU A 79 -16.79 -6.94 -3.67
N LEU A 80 -15.83 -7.32 -2.82
CA LEU A 80 -14.96 -8.46 -3.08
C LEU A 80 -15.71 -9.80 -3.07
N VAL A 81 -16.64 -9.99 -2.13
CA VAL A 81 -17.48 -11.19 -2.08
C VAL A 81 -18.44 -11.24 -3.26
N GLU A 82 -18.96 -10.09 -3.71
CA GLU A 82 -19.81 -9.99 -4.91
C GLU A 82 -19.07 -10.32 -6.19
N ALA A 83 -17.84 -9.85 -6.33
CA ALA A 83 -17.01 -10.20 -7.46
C ALA A 83 -16.67 -11.71 -7.56
N LEU A 84 -16.88 -12.50 -6.50
CA LEU A 84 -16.74 -13.97 -6.58
C LEU A 84 -17.89 -14.64 -7.34
N ILE A 85 -19.08 -14.03 -7.38
CA ILE A 85 -20.28 -14.63 -7.95
C ILE A 85 -20.45 -14.19 -9.42
N PRO A 86 -20.37 -15.11 -10.40
CA PRO A 86 -20.48 -14.76 -11.82
C PRO A 86 -21.85 -14.24 -12.25
N PHE A 87 -22.91 -14.54 -11.50
CA PHE A 87 -24.29 -14.41 -11.96
C PHE A 87 -24.93 -13.11 -11.47
N LYS A 88 -25.64 -12.42 -12.37
CA LYS A 88 -26.54 -11.30 -12.05
C LYS A 88 -27.99 -11.69 -12.31
N PRO A 89 -28.96 -11.32 -11.45
CA PRO A 89 -28.78 -10.56 -10.20
C PRO A 89 -28.03 -11.39 -9.14
N SER A 90 -27.18 -10.73 -8.35
CA SER A 90 -26.40 -11.38 -7.32
C SER A 90 -27.32 -11.81 -6.17
N PRO A 91 -27.26 -13.06 -5.70
CA PRO A 91 -28.01 -13.49 -4.52
C PRO A 91 -27.47 -12.87 -3.23
N LEU A 92 -26.41 -12.05 -3.26
CA LEU A 92 -25.77 -11.53 -2.04
C LEU A 92 -26.66 -10.63 -1.17
N ALA A 93 -27.73 -10.06 -1.72
CA ALA A 93 -28.73 -9.38 -0.91
C ALA A 93 -29.34 -10.30 0.17
N THR A 94 -29.31 -11.62 -0.03
CA THR A 94 -29.83 -12.62 0.93
C THR A 94 -28.73 -13.37 1.69
N TRP A 95 -27.47 -13.12 1.37
CA TRP A 95 -26.38 -13.83 2.01
C TRP A 95 -26.08 -13.26 3.40
N PRO A 96 -25.65 -14.10 4.34
CA PRO A 96 -25.35 -13.61 5.67
C PRO A 96 -24.15 -12.66 5.67
N HIS A 97 -24.32 -11.48 6.30
CA HIS A 97 -23.25 -10.49 6.44
C HIS A 97 -22.00 -11.01 7.13
N TYR A 98 -22.06 -12.14 7.86
CA TYR A 98 -20.87 -12.72 8.49
C TYR A 98 -19.83 -13.24 7.49
N LEU A 99 -20.20 -13.50 6.23
CA LEU A 99 -19.27 -14.04 5.23
C LEU A 99 -18.14 -13.05 4.88
N VAL A 100 -18.37 -11.75 5.02
CA VAL A 100 -17.33 -10.73 4.79
C VAL A 100 -16.16 -10.84 5.77
N TRP A 101 -16.39 -11.42 6.95
CA TRP A 101 -15.35 -11.66 7.96
C TRP A 101 -14.40 -12.78 7.57
N LEU A 102 -14.79 -13.65 6.63
CA LEU A 102 -13.91 -14.71 6.14
C LEU A 102 -12.66 -14.14 5.46
N LEU A 103 -12.71 -12.93 4.91
CA LEU A 103 -11.56 -12.29 4.28
C LEU A 103 -10.44 -11.98 5.30
N PRO A 104 -10.65 -11.14 6.33
CA PRO A 104 -9.61 -10.88 7.33
C PRO A 104 -9.27 -12.11 8.18
N LEU A 105 -10.26 -12.95 8.51
CA LEU A 105 -10.01 -14.18 9.29
C LEU A 105 -9.21 -15.21 8.50
N GLY A 106 -9.48 -15.36 7.20
CA GLY A 106 -8.73 -16.24 6.31
C GLY A 106 -7.27 -15.81 6.19
N GLU A 107 -7.01 -14.51 6.04
CA GLU A 107 -5.65 -13.98 6.01
C GLU A 107 -4.92 -14.17 7.35
N LEU A 108 -5.60 -13.95 8.48
CA LEU A 108 -5.05 -14.20 9.81
C LEU A 108 -4.79 -15.70 10.06
N ALA A 109 -5.63 -16.58 9.53
CA ALA A 109 -5.42 -18.02 9.58
C ALA A 109 -4.19 -18.44 8.77
N VAL A 110 -3.95 -17.85 7.59
CA VAL A 110 -2.70 -18.05 6.82
C VAL A 110 -1.49 -17.66 7.67
N PHE A 111 -1.52 -16.48 8.30
CA PHE A 111 -0.46 -16.05 9.23
C PHE A 111 -0.22 -17.09 10.34
N ALA A 112 -1.27 -17.50 11.06
CA ALA A 112 -1.16 -18.45 12.15
C ALA A 112 -0.56 -19.80 11.71
N LEU A 113 -0.96 -20.30 10.53
CA LEU A 113 -0.44 -21.54 9.96
C LEU A 113 1.01 -21.42 9.52
N VAL A 114 1.43 -20.28 8.99
CA VAL A 114 2.80 -20.03 8.48
C VAL A 114 3.80 -19.84 9.61
N VAL A 115 3.41 -19.17 10.70
CA VAL A 115 4.28 -18.92 11.87
C VAL A 115 4.73 -20.23 12.51
N ASN A 116 3.84 -21.22 12.62
CA ASN A 116 4.18 -22.51 13.19
C ASN A 116 4.80 -23.44 12.11
N PRO A 117 6.07 -23.88 12.26
CA PRO A 117 6.73 -24.76 11.30
C PRO A 117 5.95 -26.06 11.01
N ARG A 118 5.22 -26.60 11.99
CA ARG A 118 4.46 -27.85 11.84
C ARG A 118 3.25 -27.71 10.91
N THR A 119 2.67 -26.52 10.83
CA THR A 119 1.48 -26.23 10.01
C THR A 119 1.81 -25.48 8.72
N ARG A 120 3.08 -25.17 8.48
CA ARG A 120 3.53 -24.32 7.37
C ARG A 120 3.10 -24.82 6.00
N ARG A 121 3.09 -26.14 5.76
CA ARG A 121 2.58 -26.73 4.51
C ARG A 121 1.11 -26.40 4.26
N TRP A 122 0.30 -26.40 5.31
CA TRP A 122 -1.11 -25.97 5.23
C TRP A 122 -1.21 -24.47 5.03
N GLY A 123 -0.36 -23.68 5.69
CA GLY A 123 -0.23 -22.24 5.45
C GLY A 123 0.11 -21.90 4.00
N LEU A 124 1.03 -22.66 3.38
CA LEU A 124 1.38 -22.52 1.97
C LEU A 124 0.17 -22.76 1.06
N ARG A 125 -0.54 -23.89 1.24
CA ARG A 125 -1.75 -24.21 0.47
C ARG A 125 -2.83 -23.15 0.65
N ALA A 126 -3.09 -22.72 1.88
CA ALA A 126 -4.05 -21.67 2.18
C ALA A 126 -3.65 -20.34 1.52
N SER A 127 -2.35 -20.00 1.52
CA SER A 127 -1.85 -18.80 0.83
C SER A 127 -2.06 -18.85 -0.68
N TYR A 128 -1.90 -20.02 -1.33
CA TYR A 128 -2.19 -20.17 -2.75
C TYR A 128 -3.66 -19.96 -3.07
N VAL A 129 -4.55 -20.52 -2.27
CA VAL A 129 -6.00 -20.33 -2.44
C VAL A 129 -6.32 -18.84 -2.30
N MET A 130 -5.81 -18.19 -1.26
CA MET A 130 -6.04 -16.77 -1.01
C MET A 130 -5.52 -15.87 -2.14
N HIS A 131 -4.25 -16.02 -2.54
CA HIS A 131 -3.68 -15.19 -3.61
C HIS A 131 -4.25 -15.53 -4.99
N GLY A 132 -4.58 -16.80 -5.25
CA GLY A 132 -5.30 -17.20 -6.46
C GLY A 132 -6.68 -16.55 -6.55
N MET A 133 -7.40 -16.49 -5.43
CA MET A 133 -8.67 -15.76 -5.33
C MET A 133 -8.48 -14.26 -5.58
N LEU A 134 -7.45 -13.63 -5.00
CA LEU A 134 -7.14 -12.22 -5.24
C LEU A 134 -6.76 -11.95 -6.72
N ILE A 135 -6.00 -12.82 -7.37
CA ILE A 135 -5.67 -12.70 -8.80
C ILE A 135 -6.95 -12.77 -9.64
N TYR A 136 -7.84 -13.71 -9.33
CA TYR A 136 -9.11 -13.85 -10.03
C TYR A 136 -10.02 -12.63 -9.81
N LEU A 137 -10.13 -12.15 -8.57
CA LEU A 137 -10.99 -11.02 -8.18
C LEU A 137 -10.49 -9.67 -8.68
N LEU A 138 -9.20 -9.41 -8.50
CA LEU A 138 -8.59 -8.13 -8.83
C LEU A 138 -8.10 -8.10 -10.28
N GLY A 139 -7.96 -9.25 -10.93
CA GLY A 139 -7.52 -9.35 -12.31
C GLY A 139 -8.55 -8.91 -13.35
N PRO A 140 -8.19 -9.06 -14.64
CA PRO A 140 -8.99 -8.57 -15.77
C PRO A 140 -10.36 -9.26 -15.91
N LEU A 141 -10.55 -10.42 -15.26
CA LEU A 141 -11.79 -11.19 -15.33
C LEU A 141 -12.91 -10.60 -14.47
N ARG A 142 -12.58 -9.77 -13.46
CA ARG A 142 -13.52 -9.27 -12.46
C ARG A 142 -13.40 -7.77 -12.26
N LEU A 143 -12.71 -7.31 -11.21
CA LEU A 143 -12.68 -5.89 -10.83
C LEU A 143 -11.73 -5.04 -11.70
N GLN A 144 -10.92 -5.67 -12.56
CA GLN A 144 -10.02 -4.99 -13.49
C GLN A 144 -9.10 -3.98 -12.78
N HIS A 145 -8.56 -4.36 -11.61
CA HIS A 145 -7.54 -3.57 -10.95
C HIS A 145 -6.23 -3.57 -11.75
N GLU A 146 -5.37 -2.62 -11.40
CA GLU A 146 -4.06 -2.42 -12.00
C GLU A 146 -3.17 -3.66 -12.00
N TRP A 147 -2.41 -3.85 -13.07
CA TRP A 147 -1.51 -4.99 -13.25
C TRP A 147 -0.47 -5.13 -12.14
N GLY A 148 -0.01 -4.03 -11.54
CA GLY A 148 0.94 -4.08 -10.42
C GLY A 148 0.39 -4.92 -9.24
N VAL A 149 -0.91 -4.85 -8.98
CA VAL A 149 -1.60 -5.60 -7.93
C VAL A 149 -1.65 -7.09 -8.27
N VAL A 150 -1.98 -7.42 -9.52
CA VAL A 150 -2.08 -8.81 -10.00
C VAL A 150 -0.71 -9.48 -10.03
N LEU A 151 0.31 -8.78 -10.54
CA LEU A 151 1.69 -9.25 -10.58
C LEU A 151 2.25 -9.47 -9.18
N TRP A 152 1.92 -8.60 -8.23
CA TRP A 152 2.35 -8.76 -6.85
C TRP A 152 1.72 -9.97 -6.16
N ASN A 153 0.42 -10.23 -6.37
CA ASN A 153 -0.20 -11.46 -5.88
C ASN A 153 0.37 -12.72 -6.56
N THR A 154 0.70 -12.63 -7.85
CA THR A 154 1.37 -13.71 -8.59
C THR A 154 2.76 -13.98 -8.01
N TYR A 155 3.50 -12.91 -7.68
CA TYR A 155 4.78 -13.01 -6.99
C TYR A 155 4.68 -13.77 -5.67
N PHE A 156 3.66 -13.52 -4.85
CA PHE A 156 3.46 -14.26 -3.60
C PHE A 156 3.30 -15.77 -3.81
N LEU A 157 2.69 -16.23 -4.91
CA LEU A 157 2.62 -17.67 -5.21
C LEU A 157 4.03 -18.28 -5.34
N PHE A 158 4.93 -17.60 -6.07
CA PHE A 158 6.31 -18.05 -6.25
C PHE A 158 7.16 -17.87 -4.99
N GLN A 159 7.11 -16.70 -4.36
CA GLN A 159 7.85 -16.42 -3.13
C GLN A 159 7.48 -17.41 -2.03
N ASN A 160 6.19 -17.65 -1.81
CA ASN A 160 5.75 -18.56 -0.76
C ASN A 160 6.18 -19.99 -1.05
N SER A 161 6.17 -20.41 -2.33
CA SER A 161 6.73 -21.71 -2.72
C SER A 161 8.16 -21.87 -2.23
N ILE A 162 8.98 -20.82 -2.41
CA ILE A 162 10.41 -20.84 -2.06
C ILE A 162 10.60 -20.75 -0.54
N LEU A 163 9.93 -19.79 0.12
CA LEU A 163 10.12 -19.52 1.53
C LEU A 163 9.48 -20.59 2.42
N LEU A 164 8.36 -21.17 2.01
CA LEU A 164 7.58 -22.07 2.86
C LEU A 164 7.70 -23.55 2.48
N ALA A 165 8.40 -23.87 1.39
CA ALA A 165 8.79 -25.25 1.09
C ALA A 165 9.59 -25.85 2.25
N ASP A 166 9.55 -27.18 2.33
CA ASP A 166 10.12 -27.94 3.44
C ASP A 166 11.57 -27.57 3.72
N ASP A 167 11.88 -27.43 5.01
CA ASP A 167 13.23 -27.34 5.54
C ASP A 167 13.93 -28.69 5.38
N LYS A 168 14.23 -29.08 4.14
CA LYS A 168 15.23 -30.13 3.93
C LYS A 168 16.55 -29.56 4.41
N PRO A 169 17.29 -30.24 5.31
CA PRO A 169 18.60 -29.78 5.72
C PRO A 169 19.45 -29.65 4.46
N THR A 170 19.83 -28.42 4.13
CA THR A 170 20.78 -28.16 3.05
C THR A 170 22.08 -28.86 3.43
N SER A 171 22.53 -29.83 2.63
CA SER A 171 23.80 -30.52 2.88
C SER A 171 24.91 -29.48 3.10
N PRO A 172 25.76 -29.64 4.14
CA PRO A 172 26.70 -28.62 4.61
C PRO A 172 27.86 -28.31 3.63
N ASP A 173 27.90 -28.93 2.45
CA ASP A 173 29.07 -28.92 1.56
C ASP A 173 29.23 -27.69 0.66
N VAL A 174 28.26 -26.77 0.63
CA VAL A 174 28.51 -25.48 -0.03
C VAL A 174 29.17 -24.57 1.00
N ALA A 175 30.50 -24.59 1.01
CA ALA A 175 31.35 -23.63 1.71
C ALA A 175 31.01 -22.20 1.29
N SER A 176 29.92 -21.68 1.84
CA SER A 176 29.45 -20.32 1.59
C SER A 176 30.39 -19.40 2.34
N SER A 177 30.97 -18.44 1.63
CA SER A 177 31.78 -17.38 2.23
C SER A 177 30.91 -16.63 3.24
N VAL A 178 30.99 -17.03 4.51
CA VAL A 178 30.15 -16.54 5.60
C VAL A 178 30.43 -15.05 5.73
N ILE A 179 29.45 -14.22 5.37
CA ILE A 179 29.39 -12.87 5.92
C ILE A 179 28.96 -13.11 7.36
N PRO A 180 29.77 -12.76 8.38
CA PRO A 180 29.27 -12.82 9.73
C PRO A 180 28.03 -11.94 9.79
N PRO A 181 26.85 -12.50 10.09
CA PRO A 181 25.65 -11.69 10.17
C PRO A 181 25.88 -10.64 11.24
N THR A 182 25.85 -9.38 10.82
CA THR A 182 25.99 -8.29 11.79
C THR A 182 24.71 -8.25 12.60
N LYS A 183 24.81 -8.36 13.93
CA LYS A 183 23.66 -8.17 14.85
C LYS A 183 22.83 -6.94 14.48
N LEU A 184 23.50 -5.89 13.97
CA LEU A 184 22.87 -4.69 13.42
C LEU A 184 21.83 -4.98 12.33
N ALA A 185 22.15 -5.80 11.32
CA ALA A 185 21.23 -6.12 10.23
C ALA A 185 19.99 -6.87 10.71
N THR A 186 20.14 -7.79 11.67
CA THR A 186 19.02 -8.50 12.30
C THR A 186 18.14 -7.54 13.10
N VAL A 187 18.74 -6.65 13.89
CA VAL A 187 18.02 -5.63 14.67
C VAL A 187 17.28 -4.67 13.73
N LEU A 188 17.93 -4.18 12.67
CA LEU A 188 17.30 -3.31 11.68
C LEU A 188 16.12 -4.00 10.99
N SER A 189 16.28 -5.27 10.62
CA SER A 189 15.19 -6.05 10.01
C SER A 189 14.01 -6.19 10.97
N ALA A 190 14.25 -6.46 12.25
CA ALA A 190 13.21 -6.52 13.27
C ALA A 190 12.50 -5.18 13.46
N VAL A 191 13.25 -4.07 13.51
CA VAL A 191 12.67 -2.71 13.59
C VAL A 191 11.78 -2.43 12.37
N LEU A 192 12.24 -2.77 11.16
CA LEU A 192 11.48 -2.56 9.93
C LEU A 192 10.23 -3.44 9.85
N MET A 193 10.24 -4.64 10.44
CA MET A 193 9.05 -5.49 10.56
C MET A 193 8.05 -4.97 11.58
N LEU A 194 8.50 -4.24 12.62
CA LEU A 194 7.63 -3.62 13.63
C LEU A 194 7.15 -2.22 13.22
N TYR A 195 7.84 -1.56 12.29
CA TYR A 195 7.49 -0.24 11.76
C TYR A 195 6.01 -0.09 11.32
N PRO A 196 5.37 -1.09 10.68
CA PRO A 196 3.95 -1.05 10.38
C PRO A 196 3.01 -0.78 11.57
N ALA A 197 3.38 -1.20 12.78
CA ALA A 197 2.58 -0.94 13.99
C ALA A 197 2.41 0.57 14.25
N LEU A 198 3.38 1.39 13.84
CA LEU A 198 3.30 2.85 13.93
C LEU A 198 2.18 3.43 13.04
N GLY A 199 1.73 2.68 12.03
CA GLY A 199 0.59 3.04 11.18
C GLY A 199 -0.73 3.09 11.96
N TRP A 200 -0.84 2.40 13.09
CA TRP A 200 -2.02 2.49 13.95
C TRP A 200 -2.18 3.86 14.62
N PHE A 201 -1.05 4.52 14.90
CA PHE A 201 -0.95 5.88 15.43
C PHE A 201 -0.80 6.92 14.31
N GLY A 202 -0.88 6.49 13.05
CA GLY A 202 -0.72 7.32 11.87
C GLY A 202 0.72 7.64 11.50
N TYR A 203 1.74 7.31 12.31
CA TYR A 203 3.15 7.69 12.05
C TYR A 203 3.82 6.94 10.89
N CYS A 204 3.22 5.85 10.43
CA CYS A 204 3.68 5.11 9.25
C CYS A 204 2.67 5.28 8.10
N ASP A 205 3.19 5.49 6.90
CA ASP A 205 2.35 5.60 5.70
C ASP A 205 1.68 4.26 5.36
N PRO A 206 0.55 4.29 4.64
CA PRO A 206 -0.24 3.08 4.43
C PRO A 206 0.51 1.93 3.76
N TRP A 207 1.33 2.21 2.74
CA TRP A 207 2.06 1.17 2.02
C TRP A 207 3.15 0.51 2.88
N PRO A 208 4.07 1.25 3.54
CA PRO A 208 5.01 0.64 4.47
C PRO A 208 4.36 -0.04 5.68
N ALA A 209 3.13 0.35 6.03
CA ALA A 209 2.34 -0.28 7.08
C ALA A 209 1.56 -1.53 6.65
N TRP A 210 1.73 -1.98 5.40
CA TRP A 210 0.97 -3.10 4.80
C TRP A 210 -0.55 -2.91 4.87
N ILE A 211 -1.01 -1.64 4.88
CA ILE A 211 -2.42 -1.26 4.83
C ILE A 211 -2.84 -1.31 3.37
N VAL A 212 -3.02 -2.54 2.87
CA VAL A 212 -3.43 -2.81 1.48
C VAL A 212 -4.90 -3.22 1.43
N TYR A 213 -5.60 -2.78 0.39
CA TYR A 213 -7.02 -3.03 0.17
C TYR A 213 -7.94 -2.58 1.32
N SER A 214 -7.53 -1.60 2.12
CA SER A 214 -8.40 -0.96 3.12
C SER A 214 -8.48 0.55 2.88
N ARG A 215 -9.68 1.12 3.05
CA ARG A 215 -9.95 2.56 2.95
C ARG A 215 -9.77 3.29 4.29
N ARG A 216 -8.92 2.76 5.17
CA ARG A 216 -8.58 3.37 6.46
C ARG A 216 -7.73 4.65 6.37
N PRO A 217 -6.82 4.83 5.38
CA PRO A 217 -5.99 6.01 5.34
C PRO A 217 -6.81 7.29 5.31
N VAL A 218 -6.29 8.33 5.94
CA VAL A 218 -6.80 9.70 5.78
C VAL A 218 -6.94 9.99 4.30
N ARG A 219 -8.16 10.29 3.85
CA ARG A 219 -8.41 10.64 2.45
C ARG A 219 -8.33 12.14 2.32
N VAL A 220 -7.48 12.58 1.41
CA VAL A 220 -7.37 13.99 1.02
C VAL A 220 -8.09 14.15 -0.30
N VAL A 221 -9.14 14.97 -0.31
CA VAL A 221 -9.89 15.35 -1.51
C VAL A 221 -9.54 16.81 -1.81
N PRO A 222 -8.72 17.06 -2.83
CA PRO A 222 -8.45 18.42 -3.23
C PRO A 222 -9.65 19.10 -3.85
N LEU A 223 -9.79 20.38 -3.57
CA LEU A 223 -10.90 21.19 -4.06
C LEU A 223 -10.35 22.44 -4.74
N VAL A 224 -11.00 22.81 -5.85
CA VAL A 224 -10.77 24.06 -6.56
C VAL A 224 -12.08 24.82 -6.69
N HIS A 225 -12.03 26.14 -6.59
CA HIS A 225 -13.20 26.97 -6.87
C HIS A 225 -13.60 26.86 -8.35
N VAL A 226 -14.89 26.67 -8.65
CA VAL A 226 -15.40 26.39 -10.02
C VAL A 226 -15.01 27.46 -11.03
N ALA A 227 -14.94 28.73 -10.59
CA ALA A 227 -14.55 29.85 -11.44
C ALA A 227 -13.09 29.78 -11.95
N HIS A 228 -12.25 28.96 -11.32
CA HIS A 228 -10.81 28.90 -11.53
C HIS A 228 -10.31 27.56 -12.07
N ILE A 229 -11.22 26.66 -12.48
CA ILE A 229 -10.85 25.37 -13.09
C ILE A 229 -9.92 25.56 -14.30
N LYS A 230 -10.20 26.55 -15.16
CA LYS A 230 -9.39 26.83 -16.37
C LYS A 230 -7.99 27.37 -16.08
N ALA A 231 -7.70 27.74 -14.83
CA ALA A 231 -6.39 28.19 -14.40
C ALA A 231 -5.55 27.04 -13.81
N LEU A 232 -6.10 25.83 -13.70
CA LEU A 232 -5.30 24.64 -13.40
C LEU A 232 -4.50 24.18 -14.63
N PRO A 233 -3.40 23.43 -14.44
CA PRO A 233 -2.67 22.82 -15.55
C PRO A 233 -3.59 22.01 -16.48
N ASP A 234 -3.38 22.10 -17.79
CA ASP A 234 -4.23 21.47 -18.81
C ASP A 234 -4.39 19.95 -18.61
N ASN A 235 -3.36 19.27 -18.10
CA ASN A 235 -3.39 17.84 -17.80
C ASN A 235 -4.14 17.49 -16.50
N VAL A 236 -4.60 18.46 -15.72
CA VAL A 236 -5.39 18.29 -14.49
C VAL A 236 -6.87 18.61 -14.74
N GLN A 237 -7.18 19.59 -15.58
CA GLN A 237 -8.55 20.05 -15.85
C GLN A 237 -9.56 18.92 -16.19
N PRO A 238 -9.21 17.90 -17.02
CA PRO A 238 -10.14 16.81 -17.35
C PRO A 238 -10.54 15.94 -16.16
N PHE A 239 -9.82 16.02 -15.05
CA PHE A 239 -10.00 15.20 -13.85
C PHE A 239 -10.66 15.97 -12.71
N VAL A 240 -11.19 17.16 -12.99
CA VAL A 240 -12.05 17.91 -12.07
C VAL A 240 -13.47 17.36 -12.16
N GLY A 241 -14.00 16.90 -11.03
CA GLY A 241 -15.36 16.37 -10.92
C GLY A 241 -16.41 17.47 -10.83
N THR A 242 -17.68 17.07 -10.84
CA THR A 242 -18.81 17.98 -10.65
C THR A 242 -18.83 18.50 -9.21
N PRO A 243 -19.08 19.80 -8.98
CA PRO A 243 -19.31 20.32 -7.64
C PRO A 243 -20.55 19.69 -7.00
N GLU A 244 -20.55 19.61 -5.67
CA GLU A 244 -21.75 19.24 -4.91
C GLU A 244 -22.84 20.31 -5.07
N ALA A 245 -24.11 19.93 -4.87
CA ALA A 245 -25.22 20.86 -4.99
C ALA A 245 -25.02 22.06 -4.03
N LEU A 246 -25.16 23.28 -4.57
CA LEU A 246 -24.97 24.54 -3.83
C LEU A 246 -23.53 24.81 -3.36
N SER A 247 -22.55 24.07 -3.86
CA SER A 247 -21.12 24.30 -3.59
C SER A 247 -20.44 24.95 -4.79
N ASP A 248 -19.65 25.97 -4.53
CA ASP A 248 -18.75 26.58 -5.53
C ASP A 248 -17.39 25.84 -5.63
N TRP A 249 -17.28 24.67 -4.99
CA TRP A 249 -16.05 23.87 -4.93
C TRP A 249 -16.20 22.57 -5.71
N ALA A 250 -15.28 22.34 -6.64
CA ALA A 250 -15.21 21.12 -7.42
C ALA A 250 -14.05 20.22 -6.94
N PRO A 251 -14.28 18.91 -6.75
CA PRO A 251 -13.23 17.98 -6.34
C PRO A 251 -12.28 17.63 -7.48
N VAL A 252 -10.99 17.51 -7.20
CA VAL A 252 -9.97 17.12 -8.18
C VAL A 252 -9.51 15.68 -7.93
N ASN A 253 -9.64 14.82 -8.94
CA ASN A 253 -9.27 13.41 -8.84
C ASN A 253 -7.77 13.20 -9.13
N LEU A 254 -6.92 13.40 -8.11
CA LEU A 254 -5.46 13.22 -8.25
C LEU A 254 -5.05 11.78 -8.60
N ASP A 255 -5.85 10.79 -8.25
CA ASP A 255 -5.57 9.40 -8.63
C ASP A 255 -5.65 9.26 -10.16
N ALA A 256 -6.71 9.80 -10.78
CA ALA A 256 -6.87 9.80 -12.23
C ALA A 256 -5.79 10.63 -12.93
N VAL A 257 -5.41 11.79 -12.38
CA VAL A 257 -4.26 12.58 -12.87
C VAL A 257 -2.99 11.75 -12.86
N SER A 258 -2.69 11.06 -11.75
CA SER A 258 -1.49 10.22 -11.63
C SER A 258 -1.50 9.08 -12.65
N PHE A 259 -2.64 8.41 -12.86
CA PHE A 259 -2.74 7.33 -13.84
C PHE A 259 -2.57 7.82 -15.27
N ALA A 260 -3.20 8.94 -15.63
CA ALA A 260 -3.13 9.50 -16.98
C ALA A 260 -1.71 9.95 -17.35
N ASN A 261 -0.94 10.46 -16.39
CA ASN A 261 0.39 11.02 -16.65
C ASN A 261 1.53 10.03 -16.38
N LEU A 262 1.37 9.11 -15.42
CA LEU A 262 2.47 8.28 -14.91
C LEU A 262 2.17 6.77 -14.95
N HIS A 263 0.96 6.37 -15.36
CA HIS A 263 0.51 4.96 -15.36
C HIS A 263 0.77 4.25 -14.02
N ALA A 264 0.62 5.00 -12.93
CA ALA A 264 0.88 4.50 -11.58
C ALA A 264 -0.11 5.11 -10.58
N PRO A 265 -0.55 4.33 -9.58
CA PRO A 265 -1.36 4.84 -8.48
C PRO A 265 -0.59 5.92 -7.71
N LEU A 266 -1.33 6.94 -7.29
CA LEU A 266 -0.82 7.97 -6.41
C LEU A 266 -0.57 7.39 -5.01
N SER A 267 0.50 7.84 -4.34
CA SER A 267 0.71 7.46 -2.95
C SER A 267 -0.54 7.77 -2.09
N PRO A 268 -0.99 6.83 -1.25
CA PRO A 268 -2.11 7.04 -0.35
C PRO A 268 -1.72 7.92 0.86
N ALA A 269 -0.45 8.34 0.94
CA ALA A 269 0.03 9.17 2.03
C ALA A 269 -0.65 10.56 2.02
N PRO A 270 -1.36 10.94 3.09
CA PRO A 270 -2.14 12.18 3.13
C PRO A 270 -1.30 13.44 2.88
N HIS A 271 -0.14 13.52 3.53
CA HIS A 271 0.75 14.67 3.45
C HIS A 271 1.30 14.87 2.03
N TYR A 272 1.63 13.77 1.34
CA TYR A 272 2.08 13.80 -0.06
C TYR A 272 0.97 14.29 -0.99
N ARG A 273 -0.26 13.81 -0.82
CA ARG A 273 -1.41 14.26 -1.63
C ARG A 273 -1.68 15.75 -1.48
N ALA A 274 -1.65 16.26 -0.24
CA ALA A 274 -1.80 17.69 0.01
C ALA A 274 -0.65 18.51 -0.60
N ALA A 275 0.59 18.06 -0.44
CA ALA A 275 1.75 18.72 -1.05
C ALA A 275 1.68 18.76 -2.58
N LEU A 276 1.31 17.64 -3.21
CA LEU A 276 1.10 17.57 -4.66
C LEU A 276 0.02 18.57 -5.09
N TRP A 277 -1.09 18.64 -4.36
CA TRP A 277 -2.15 19.60 -4.66
C TRP A 277 -1.68 21.05 -4.54
N MET A 278 -0.91 21.39 -3.50
CA MET A 278 -0.36 22.74 -3.35
C MET A 278 0.56 23.12 -4.51
N SER A 279 1.31 22.15 -5.04
CA SER A 279 2.17 22.34 -6.20
C SER A 279 1.37 22.56 -7.48
N LEU A 280 0.37 21.70 -7.74
CA LEU A 280 -0.46 21.76 -8.95
C LEU A 280 -1.36 23.00 -8.98
N SER A 281 -1.73 23.52 -7.82
CA SER A 281 -2.56 24.72 -7.69
C SER A 281 -1.74 25.99 -7.48
N SER A 282 -0.42 25.97 -7.61
CA SER A 282 0.48 27.10 -7.24
C SER A 282 0.16 28.43 -7.92
N GLU A 283 -0.38 28.39 -9.15
CA GLU A 283 -0.77 29.58 -9.91
C GLU A 283 -2.15 30.16 -9.51
N LEU A 284 -2.95 29.43 -8.72
CA LEU A 284 -4.24 29.89 -8.24
C LEU A 284 -4.11 30.86 -7.05
N LYS A 285 -5.10 31.75 -6.90
CA LYS A 285 -5.17 32.61 -5.72
C LYS A 285 -5.29 31.76 -4.46
N PRO A 286 -4.74 32.22 -3.31
CA PRO A 286 -4.77 31.46 -2.07
C PRO A 286 -6.16 30.95 -1.69
N ASP A 287 -7.20 31.77 -1.88
CA ASP A 287 -8.58 31.48 -1.45
C ASP A 287 -9.34 30.54 -2.39
N ASP A 288 -8.81 30.25 -3.58
CA ASP A 288 -9.44 29.39 -4.59
C ASP A 288 -9.05 27.91 -4.44
N VAL A 289 -8.25 27.60 -3.40
CA VAL A 289 -7.68 26.29 -3.14
C VAL A 289 -8.20 25.76 -1.80
N GLY A 290 -8.66 24.51 -1.81
CA GLY A 290 -9.16 23.84 -0.62
C GLY A 290 -8.73 22.38 -0.55
N LEU A 291 -8.87 21.80 0.65
CA LEU A 291 -8.73 20.38 0.92
C LEU A 291 -9.85 19.93 1.84
N ASP A 292 -10.51 18.84 1.49
CA ASP A 292 -11.36 18.09 2.41
C ASP A 292 -10.57 16.89 2.93
N ILE A 293 -10.30 16.90 4.23
CA ILE A 293 -9.54 15.86 4.93
C ILE A 293 -10.52 14.94 5.65
N HIS A 294 -10.78 13.78 5.07
CA HIS A 294 -11.55 12.74 5.75
C HIS A 294 -10.60 11.98 6.67
N LEU A 295 -10.76 12.18 7.97
CA LEU A 295 -9.98 11.48 8.99
C LEU A 295 -10.32 9.99 9.02
N PRO A 296 -9.45 9.14 9.61
CA PRO A 296 -9.69 7.72 9.66
C PRO A 296 -11.00 7.46 10.39
N ALA A 297 -11.86 6.65 9.79
CA ALA A 297 -13.11 6.28 10.42
C ALA A 297 -12.86 5.52 11.74
N SER A 298 -13.77 5.66 12.69
CA SER A 298 -13.82 4.81 13.87
C SER A 298 -13.92 3.35 13.45
N ARG A 299 -13.05 2.49 13.98
CA ARG A 299 -13.03 1.05 13.64
C ARG A 299 -14.34 0.34 13.97
N PHE A 300 -15.09 0.86 14.93
CA PHE A 300 -16.30 0.25 15.46
C PHE A 300 -17.55 0.87 14.86
N THR A 301 -17.61 2.21 14.77
CA THR A 301 -18.82 2.92 14.33
C THR A 301 -18.82 3.26 12.84
N GLY A 302 -17.65 3.29 12.18
CA GLY A 302 -17.52 3.72 10.79
C GLY A 302 -17.68 5.24 10.57
N GLU A 303 -17.99 5.99 11.62
CA GLU A 303 -18.09 7.45 11.58
C GLU A 303 -16.73 8.06 11.27
N HIS A 304 -16.72 9.11 10.45
CA HIS A 304 -15.52 9.84 10.10
C HIS A 304 -15.77 11.34 10.23
N GLU A 305 -14.75 12.04 10.71
CA GLU A 305 -14.72 13.49 10.75
C GLU A 305 -14.15 14.00 9.42
N VAL A 306 -14.82 14.98 8.82
CA VAL A 306 -14.31 15.70 7.64
C VAL A 306 -13.85 17.08 8.10
N ARG A 307 -12.57 17.38 7.89
CA ARG A 307 -12.03 18.72 8.12
C ARG A 307 -11.88 19.43 6.80
N GLN A 308 -12.63 20.52 6.66
CA GLN A 308 -12.56 21.40 5.52
C GLN A 308 -11.48 22.45 5.76
N LEU A 309 -10.43 22.42 4.94
CA LEU A 309 -9.40 23.44 4.91
C LEU A 309 -9.63 24.28 3.66
N ARG A 310 -9.71 25.60 3.85
CA ARG A 310 -9.87 26.58 2.79
C ARG A 310 -8.72 27.57 2.89
N GLY A 311 -8.24 28.02 1.74
CA GLY A 311 -7.06 28.87 1.69
C GLY A 311 -5.77 28.04 1.63
N ARG A 312 -4.81 28.53 0.83
CA ARG A 312 -3.48 27.93 0.69
C ARG A 312 -2.73 27.84 2.02
N GLU A 313 -2.88 28.81 2.91
CA GLU A 313 -2.19 28.83 4.21
C GLU A 313 -2.62 27.64 5.08
N ALA A 314 -3.93 27.43 5.26
CA ALA A 314 -4.45 26.31 6.04
C ALA A 314 -4.06 24.95 5.44
N CYS A 315 -4.13 24.84 4.10
CA CYS A 315 -3.73 23.62 3.40
C CYS A 315 -2.23 23.33 3.55
N SER A 316 -1.39 24.36 3.43
CA SER A 316 0.07 24.25 3.56
C SER A 316 0.49 23.94 5.01
N ALA A 317 -0.14 24.59 5.99
CA ALA A 317 0.08 24.32 7.40
C ALA A 317 -0.25 22.85 7.75
N TRP A 318 -1.30 22.29 7.16
CA TRP A 318 -1.63 20.87 7.32
C TRP A 318 -0.62 19.96 6.64
N ALA A 319 -0.23 20.26 5.40
CA ALA A 319 0.76 19.48 4.66
C ALA A 319 2.11 19.44 5.41
N ASN A 320 2.53 20.56 5.99
CA ASN A 320 3.81 20.71 6.70
C ASN A 320 3.85 20.08 8.10
N LYS A 321 2.76 19.46 8.59
CA LYS A 321 2.78 18.70 9.86
C LYS A 321 3.75 17.51 9.83
N ARG A 322 4.19 17.08 8.64
CA ARG A 322 5.26 16.09 8.48
C ARG A 322 6.48 16.70 7.81
N TRP A 323 7.63 16.34 8.34
CA TRP A 323 8.93 16.83 7.89
C TRP A 323 9.41 16.18 6.58
N ALA A 324 8.95 14.97 6.27
CA ALA A 324 9.35 14.22 5.07
C ALA A 324 8.27 14.27 3.98
N ASN A 325 8.70 14.30 2.71
CA ASN A 325 7.87 14.11 1.51
C ASN A 325 6.76 15.15 1.28
N THR A 326 6.96 16.39 1.74
CA THR A 326 5.96 17.48 1.66
C THR A 326 6.36 18.63 0.76
N LYS A 327 7.60 18.64 0.24
CA LYS A 327 8.07 19.68 -0.68
C LYS A 327 8.04 19.16 -2.11
N PRO A 328 7.39 19.87 -3.06
CA PRO A 328 7.55 19.56 -4.46
C PRO A 328 9.02 19.75 -4.86
N ARG A 329 9.44 19.08 -5.93
CA ARG A 329 10.70 19.44 -6.58
C ARG A 329 10.53 20.86 -7.10
N GLU A 330 11.40 21.76 -6.68
CA GLU A 330 11.55 23.03 -7.37
C GLU A 330 11.85 22.68 -8.83
N THR A 331 10.94 23.03 -9.73
CA THR A 331 11.24 23.01 -11.15
C THR A 331 12.36 24.01 -11.32
N VAL A 332 13.60 23.51 -11.46
CA VAL A 332 14.69 24.35 -11.94
C VAL A 332 14.23 24.85 -13.32
N PRO A 333 14.15 26.18 -13.52
CA PRO A 333 13.61 26.76 -14.74
C PRO A 333 14.36 26.31 -16.00
#